data_AF-B0MKV6-F1
#
_entry.id   AF-B0MKV6-F1
#
_cell.length_a   1.000
_cell.length_b   1.000
_cell.length_c   1.000
_cell.angle_alpha   90.00
_cell.angle_beta   90.00
_cell.angle_gamma   90.00
#
_symmetry.space_group_name_H-M   'P 1'
#
loop_
_entity.id
_entity.type
_entity.pdbx_description
1 polymer ?
#
loop_
_entity_poly.entity_id
_entity_poly.type
_entity_poly.pdbx_seq_one_letter_code
_entity_poly.pdbx_strand_id
1 'polypeptide(L)'
;MEKLDKLNIKMLGKIIDQFLTENEVNMLITLPKGSLDAQIQENIKLGSVIRFYIFLNCIKPIVDEFAKEAEIDKTSAEWEGIVDTYLAMIKKEIIEGGKI
;
A
#
# COMPACT_ATOMS: atom_id res chain seq x y z
N MET A 1 -1.91 -15.16 25.34
CA MET A 1 -1.58 -14.38 24.13
C MET A 1 -2.75 -13.44 23.89
N GLU A 2 -2.82 -12.40 24.71
CA GLU A 2 -4.00 -11.56 24.89
C GLU A 2 -3.88 -10.28 24.06
N LYS A 3 -4.94 -9.95 23.31
CA LYS A 3 -5.29 -8.58 22.90
C LYS A 3 -4.17 -7.73 22.27
N LEU A 4 -3.49 -8.27 21.26
CA LEU A 4 -2.84 -7.44 20.25
C LEU A 4 -3.86 -6.83 19.24
N ASP A 5 -5.15 -7.17 19.38
CA ASP A 5 -5.98 -7.50 18.23
C ASP A 5 -6.74 -6.37 17.52
N LYS A 6 -6.72 -5.12 18.00
CA LYS A 6 -7.39 -4.01 17.28
C LYS A 6 -7.05 -2.63 17.83
N LEU A 7 -6.91 -2.51 19.15
CA LEU A 7 -6.54 -1.26 19.81
C LEU A 7 -5.09 -0.84 19.43
N ASN A 8 -4.19 -1.81 19.31
CA ASN A 8 -2.79 -1.57 18.96
C ASN A 8 -2.59 -1.13 17.51
N ILE A 9 -3.30 -1.72 16.54
CA ILE A 9 -3.14 -1.34 15.12
C ILE A 9 -3.69 0.06 14.86
N LYS A 10 -4.83 0.43 15.45
CA LYS A 10 -5.37 1.80 15.31
C LYS A 10 -4.46 2.84 15.95
N MET A 11 -3.89 2.54 17.12
CA MET A 11 -2.96 3.44 17.79
C MET A 11 -1.64 3.56 17.03
N LEU A 12 -1.14 2.44 16.49
CA LEU A 12 0.01 2.41 15.59
C LEU A 12 -0.24 3.25 14.33
N GLY A 13 -1.43 3.14 13.72
CA GLY A 13 -1.82 3.98 12.59
C GLY A 13 -1.70 5.46 12.91
N LYS A 14 -2.25 5.92 14.04
CA LYS A 14 -2.11 7.32 14.48
C LYS A 14 -0.68 7.78 14.69
N ILE A 15 0.17 6.92 15.28
CA ILE A 15 1.59 7.22 15.49
C ILE A 15 2.29 7.36 14.13
N ILE A 16 2.00 6.48 13.18
CA ILE A 16 2.56 6.54 11.85
C ILE A 16 2.04 7.78 11.10
N ASP A 17 0.75 8.09 11.19
CA ASP A 17 0.14 9.28 10.59
C ASP A 17 0.84 10.55 11.08
N GLN A 18 1.04 10.67 12.40
CA GLN A 18 1.74 11.80 12.99
C GLN A 18 3.18 11.88 12.46
N PHE A 19 3.91 10.76 12.50
CA PHE A 19 5.28 10.70 11.97
C PHE A 19 5.37 11.13 10.50
N LEU A 20 4.48 10.63 9.64
CA LEU A 20 4.45 10.97 8.21
C LEU A 20 4.01 12.42 7.94
N THR A 21 3.24 13.02 8.86
CA THR A 21 2.83 14.43 8.74
C THR A 21 3.93 15.40 9.18
N GLU A 22 4.74 15.00 10.17
CA GLU A 22 5.82 15.83 10.73
C GLU A 22 7.15 15.69 9.98
N ASN A 23 7.30 14.65 9.16
CA ASN A 23 8.55 14.35 8.45
C ASN A 23 8.33 14.31 6.94
N GLU A 24 9.26 14.89 6.18
CA GLU A 24 9.30 14.69 4.74
C GLU A 24 9.89 13.30 4.45
N VAL A 25 9.04 12.38 3.98
CA VAL A 25 9.44 11.02 3.62
C VAL A 25 9.49 10.88 2.11
N ASN A 26 10.66 10.54 1.59
CA ASN A 26 10.91 10.25 0.19
C ASN A 26 11.28 8.78 0.03
N MET A 27 10.56 8.07 -0.85
CA MET A 27 10.83 6.68 -1.18
C MET A 27 11.00 6.53 -2.69
N LEU A 28 12.15 6.01 -3.10
CA LEU A 28 12.44 5.63 -4.48
C LEU A 28 12.28 4.12 -4.63
N ILE A 29 11.37 3.71 -5.51
CA ILE A 29 11.14 2.32 -5.86
C ILE A 29 11.69 2.10 -7.27
N THR A 30 12.63 1.16 -7.38
CA THR A 30 13.24 0.78 -8.65
C THR A 30 12.86 -0.65 -8.97
N LEU A 31 12.27 -0.88 -10.15
CA LEU A 31 12.21 -2.21 -10.77
C LEU A 31 13.40 -2.34 -11.73
N PRO A 32 14.45 -3.10 -11.39
CA PRO A 32 15.60 -3.27 -12.24
C PRO A 32 15.19 -3.90 -13.58
N LYS A 33 15.83 -3.48 -14.67
CA LYS A 33 15.54 -4.05 -15.99
C LYS A 33 15.67 -5.58 -15.96
N GLY A 34 14.60 -6.27 -16.33
CA GLY A 34 14.56 -7.74 -16.37
C GLY A 34 14.22 -8.42 -15.03
N SER A 35 13.82 -7.67 -14.00
CA SER A 35 13.32 -8.22 -12.74
C SER A 35 12.02 -7.53 -12.30
N LEU A 36 11.17 -8.29 -11.60
CA LEU A 36 10.02 -7.76 -10.86
C LEU A 36 10.36 -7.50 -9.38
N ASP A 37 11.58 -7.84 -8.95
CA ASP A 37 12.04 -7.60 -7.59
C ASP A 37 12.31 -6.10 -7.38
N ALA A 38 11.44 -5.47 -6.61
CA ALA A 38 11.56 -4.06 -6.28
C ALA A 38 12.75 -3.79 -5.34
N GLN A 39 13.53 -2.77 -5.66
CA GLN A 39 14.53 -2.18 -4.78
C GLN A 39 13.98 -0.90 -4.18
N ILE A 40 14.06 -0.77 -2.86
CA ILE A 40 13.50 0.37 -2.11
C ILE A 40 14.66 1.16 -1.49
N GLN A 41 14.72 2.46 -1.80
CA GLN A 41 15.60 3.43 -1.16
C GLN A 41 14.76 4.53 -0.52
N GLU A 42 15.20 5.03 0.62
CA GLU A 42 14.45 5.98 1.44
C GLU A 42 15.39 6.97 2.13
N ASN A 43 14.96 8.22 2.27
CA ASN A 43 15.75 9.28 2.90
C ASN A 43 15.85 9.12 4.42
N ILE A 44 14.89 8.42 5.04
CA ILE A 44 14.86 8.07 6.45
C ILE A 44 14.84 6.55 6.55
N LYS A 45 15.60 5.96 7.49
CA LYS A 45 15.61 4.51 7.70
C LYS A 45 14.30 4.06 8.36
N LEU A 46 13.34 3.63 7.57
CA LEU A 46 12.03 3.18 8.01
C LEU A 46 12.03 1.68 8.33
N GLY A 47 11.23 1.30 9.33
CA GLY A 47 10.89 -0.10 9.56
C GLY A 47 9.88 -0.61 8.52
N SER A 48 9.85 -1.93 8.29
CA SER A 48 8.94 -2.58 7.32
C SER A 48 7.47 -2.22 7.53
N VAL A 49 7.03 -2.04 8.78
CA VAL A 49 5.66 -1.63 9.14
C VAL A 49 5.32 -0.25 8.59
N ILE A 50 6.23 0.72 8.71
CA ILE A 50 6.02 2.08 8.22
C ILE A 50 6.03 2.09 6.69
N ARG A 51 6.95 1.32 6.07
CA ARG A 51 6.96 1.16 4.60
C ARG A 51 5.63 0.63 4.09
N PHE A 52 5.11 -0.44 4.70
CA PHE A 52 3.81 -1.00 4.32
C PHE A 52 2.67 0.02 4.49
N TYR A 53 2.69 0.80 5.57
CA TYR A 53 1.70 1.85 5.80
C TYR A 53 1.77 2.97 4.75
N ILE A 54 2.98 3.36 4.33
CA ILE A 54 3.16 4.32 3.22
C ILE A 54 2.58 3.74 1.93
N PHE A 55 2.87 2.48 1.60
CA PHE A 55 2.30 1.82 0.42
C PHE A 55 0.78 1.86 0.42
N LEU A 56 0.13 1.56 1.55
CA LEU A 56 -1.33 1.65 1.67
C LEU A 56 -1.87 3.05 1.37
N ASN A 57 -1.15 4.09 1.80
CA ASN A 57 -1.52 5.48 1.50
C ASN A 57 -1.27 5.85 0.02
N CYS A 58 -0.28 5.23 -0.63
CA CYS A 58 -0.03 5.41 -2.07
C CYS A 58 -1.08 4.74 -2.97
N ILE A 59 -1.75 3.67 -2.51
CA ILE A 59 -2.75 2.95 -3.31
C ILE A 59 -3.86 3.91 -3.77
N LYS A 60 -4.41 4.72 -2.86
CA LYS A 60 -5.54 5.61 -3.17
C LYS A 60 -5.24 6.57 -4.34
N PRO A 61 -4.20 7.42 -4.32
CA PRO A 61 -3.93 8.34 -5.43
C PRO A 61 -3.62 7.61 -6.74
N ILE A 62 -2.89 6.49 -6.72
CA ILE A 62 -2.60 5.69 -7.92
C ILE A 62 -3.90 5.14 -8.52
N VAL A 63 -4.77 4.57 -7.69
CA VAL A 63 -6.06 4.02 -8.10
C VAL A 63 -7.01 5.13 -8.59
N ASP A 64 -6.97 6.31 -7.98
CA ASP A 64 -7.74 7.47 -8.43
C ASP A 64 -7.28 7.96 -9.82
N GLU A 65 -5.97 7.96 -10.08
CA GLU A 65 -5.40 8.28 -11.39
C GLU A 65 -5.76 7.23 -12.45
N PHE A 66 -5.58 5.95 -12.13
CA PHE A 66 -5.99 4.83 -12.99
C PHE A 66 -7.47 4.93 -13.39
N ALA A 67 -8.37 5.16 -12.43
CA ALA A 67 -9.80 5.29 -12.72
C ALA A 67 -10.09 6.44 -13.69
N LYS A 68 -9.36 7.55 -13.54
CA LYS A 68 -9.50 8.73 -14.40
C LYS A 68 -8.98 8.44 -15.81
N GLU A 69 -7.84 7.79 -15.96
CA GLU A 69 -7.27 7.41 -17.26
C GLU A 69 -8.15 6.40 -18.01
N ALA A 70 -8.76 5.48 -17.27
CA ALA A 70 -9.67 4.47 -17.81
C ALA A 70 -11.12 4.97 -17.97
N GLU A 71 -11.41 6.23 -17.62
CA GLU A 71 -12.76 6.84 -17.66
C GLU A 71 -13.84 6.04 -16.91
N ILE A 72 -13.47 5.38 -15.81
CA ILE A 72 -14.38 4.50 -15.05
C ILE A 72 -15.24 5.31 -14.07
N ASP A 73 -16.54 5.05 -14.05
CA ASP A 73 -17.43 5.52 -12.98
C ASP A 73 -17.15 4.75 -11.68
N LYS A 74 -16.59 5.45 -10.70
CA LYS A 74 -16.23 4.89 -9.39
C LYS A 74 -17.42 4.53 -8.50
N THR A 75 -18.65 4.81 -8.94
CA THR A 75 -19.88 4.38 -8.27
C THR A 75 -20.49 3.12 -8.90
N SER A 76 -19.91 2.64 -10.00
CA SER A 76 -20.37 1.45 -10.70
C SER A 76 -19.97 0.15 -9.98
N ALA A 77 -20.77 -0.90 -10.20
CA ALA A 77 -20.42 -2.27 -9.75
C ALA A 77 -19.17 -2.81 -10.46
N GLU A 78 -18.86 -2.32 -11.67
CA GLU A 78 -17.64 -2.64 -12.40
C GLU A 78 -16.41 -2.16 -11.63
N TRP A 79 -16.45 -0.93 -11.10
CA TRP A 79 -15.38 -0.38 -10.29
C TRP A 79 -15.13 -1.20 -9.00
N GLU A 80 -16.21 -1.58 -8.30
CA GLU A 80 -16.11 -2.43 -7.11
C GLU A 80 -15.42 -3.76 -7.42
N GLY A 81 -15.80 -4.43 -8.53
CA GLY A 81 -15.18 -5.68 -8.96
C GLY A 81 -13.69 -5.53 -9.33
N ILE A 82 -13.30 -4.41 -9.93
CA ILE A 82 -11.90 -4.11 -10.26
C ILE A 82 -11.08 -3.94 -8.96
N VAL A 83 -11.59 -3.16 -8.00
CA VAL A 83 -10.94 -2.95 -6.71
C VAL A 83 -10.79 -4.27 -5.94
N ASP A 84 -11.84 -5.09 -5.89
CA ASP A 84 -11.81 -6.40 -5.23
C ASP A 84 -10.77 -7.33 -5.84
N THR A 85 -10.62 -7.32 -7.17
CA THR A 85 -9.62 -8.11 -7.87
C THR A 85 -8.19 -7.71 -7.46
N TYR A 86 -7.90 -6.41 -7.41
CA TYR A 86 -6.58 -5.93 -6.97
C TYR A 86 -6.31 -6.26 -5.49
N LEU A 87 -7.30 -6.09 -4.62
CA LEU A 87 -7.17 -6.46 -3.20
C LEU A 87 -6.93 -7.97 -3.02
N ALA A 88 -7.59 -8.79 -3.83
CA ALA A 88 -7.37 -10.24 -3.84
C ALA A 88 -5.95 -10.61 -4.27
N MET A 89 -5.39 -9.94 -5.29
CA MET A 89 -4.00 -10.13 -5.72
C MET A 89 -3.02 -9.77 -4.59
N ILE A 90 -3.19 -8.60 -3.95
CA ILE A 90 -2.35 -8.16 -2.83
C ILE A 90 -2.41 -9.18 -1.69
N LYS A 91 -3.62 -9.62 -1.32
CA LYS A 91 -3.81 -10.60 -0.26
C LYS A 91 -3.12 -11.93 -0.60
N LYS A 92 -3.22 -12.39 -1.85
CA LYS A 92 -2.58 -13.61 -2.34
C LYS A 92 -1.06 -13.50 -2.21
N GLU A 93 -0.47 -12.40 -2.66
CA GLU A 93 0.98 -12.14 -2.54
C GLU A 93 1.46 -12.20 -1.08
N ILE A 94 0.72 -11.56 -0.16
CA ILE A 94 1.08 -11.51 1.27
C ILE A 94 0.96 -12.87 1.96
N ILE A 95 -0.10 -13.64 1.66
CA ILE A 95 -0.43 -14.89 2.39
C ILE A 95 0.23 -16.11 1.75
N GLU A 96 0.21 -16.19 0.41
CA GLU A 96 0.61 -17.37 -0.34
C GLU A 96 2.03 -17.25 -0.93
N GLY A 97 2.68 -16.10 -0.75
CA GLY A 97 4.07 -15.88 -1.15
C GLY A 97 4.26 -15.75 -2.66
N GLY A 98 3.22 -15.31 -3.39
CA GLY A 98 3.34 -14.88 -4.78
C GLY A 98 3.79 -15.96 -5.76
N LYS A 99 2.84 -16.78 -6.23
CA LYS A 99 3.01 -17.52 -7.49
C LYS A 99 1.81 -17.23 -8.39
N ILE A 100 2.07 -16.45 -9.43
CA ILE A 100 1.28 -16.41 -10.66
C ILE A 100 2.08 -17.20 -11.70
#